data_AF-A0A838JE80-F1
#
_entry.id   AF-A0A838JE80-F1
#
_cell.length_a   1.000
_cell.length_b   1.000
_cell.length_c   1.000
_cell.angle_alpha   90.00
_cell.angle_beta   90.00
_cell.angle_gamma   90.00
#
_symmetry.space_group_name_H-M   'P 1'
#
loop_
_entity.id
_entity.type
_entity.pdbx_description
1 polymer ?
#
loop_
_entity_poly.entity_id
_entity_poly.type
_entity_poly.pdbx_seq_one_letter_code
_entity_poly.pdbx_strand_id
1 'polypeptide(L)'
;AKPVDLALVDLAISTDNVIGARAIWDVSRLGELFLTRAQPWSIGLSAIGGMVHPLDARGPSGLHLIFGGAGRAVKAAIGPGLFASVDIRSVQEIDVGMRVPLHFERQATLAFDGERDMTAGPKDELAVELAADGPWVIDVPQTITRGVQV
;
A
#
# COMPACT_ATOMS: atom_id res chain seq x y z
N ALA A 1 -14.63 11.53 -10.04
CA ALA A 1 -14.80 12.52 -8.95
C ALA A 1 -13.42 12.86 -8.41
N LYS A 2 -13.20 14.04 -7.82
CA LYS A 2 -11.89 14.36 -7.22
C LYS A 2 -11.69 13.50 -5.96
N PRO A 3 -10.57 12.76 -5.80
CA PRO A 3 -10.33 11.99 -4.59
C PRO A 3 -10.06 12.93 -3.40
N VAL A 4 -10.41 12.49 -2.19
CA VAL A 4 -10.11 13.23 -0.95
C VAL A 4 -8.60 13.24 -0.67
N ASP A 5 -7.91 12.15 -1.02
CA ASP A 5 -6.46 12.02 -1.02
C ASP A 5 -6.03 10.88 -1.98
N LEU A 6 -4.74 10.74 -2.25
CA LEU A 6 -4.16 9.75 -3.15
C LEU A 6 -2.87 9.18 -2.57
N ALA A 7 -2.59 7.91 -2.86
CA ALA A 7 -1.30 7.28 -2.62
C ALA A 7 -0.73 6.76 -3.95
N LEU A 8 0.56 6.94 -4.17
CA LEU A 8 1.25 6.48 -5.37
C LEU A 8 1.73 5.04 -5.25
N VAL A 9 2.16 4.61 -4.06
CA VAL A 9 2.78 3.31 -3.78
C VAL A 9 1.91 2.51 -2.83
N ASP A 10 1.57 3.09 -1.68
CA ASP A 10 0.86 2.38 -0.62
C ASP A 10 -0.13 3.25 0.15
N LEU A 11 -1.31 2.69 0.39
CA LEU A 11 -2.30 3.19 1.34
C LEU A 11 -2.48 2.16 2.42
N ALA A 12 -2.12 2.51 3.65
CA ALA A 12 -2.23 1.63 4.80
C ALA A 12 -3.27 2.14 5.78
N ILE A 13 -4.07 1.21 6.30
CA ILE A 13 -5.13 1.48 7.26
C ILE A 13 -4.74 0.84 8.58
N SER A 14 -4.57 1.66 9.61
CA SER A 14 -4.20 1.24 10.96
C SER A 14 -5.36 1.48 11.92
N THR A 15 -5.52 0.57 12.87
CA THR A 15 -6.63 0.63 13.84
C THR A 15 -6.36 1.54 15.04
N ASP A 16 -5.28 2.32 14.99
CA ASP A 16 -4.88 3.30 16.00
C ASP A 16 -5.34 4.72 15.68
N ASN A 17 -5.64 5.49 16.72
CA ASN A 17 -5.96 6.93 16.64
C ASN A 17 -4.71 7.84 16.70
N VAL A 18 -3.55 7.37 16.26
CA VAL A 18 -2.32 8.17 16.30
C VAL A 18 -2.19 8.93 14.99
N ILE A 19 -2.12 10.27 15.08
CA ILE A 19 -1.86 11.19 13.97
C ILE A 19 -0.37 11.56 14.01
N GLY A 20 0.28 11.61 12.84
CA GLY A 20 1.67 12.00 12.63
C GLY A 20 2.52 10.88 12.00
N ALA A 21 3.68 11.25 11.44
CA ALA A 21 4.64 10.46 10.63
C ALA A 21 5.14 9.12 11.23
N ARG A 22 4.61 8.68 12.38
CA ARG A 22 4.88 7.41 13.05
C ARG A 22 3.71 6.42 13.05
N ALA A 23 2.55 6.79 12.52
CA ALA A 23 1.31 6.04 12.71
C ALA A 23 1.30 4.61 12.10
N ILE A 24 2.20 4.29 11.17
CA ILE A 24 2.20 2.99 10.44
C ILE A 24 3.59 2.31 10.41
N TRP A 25 4.34 2.38 11.51
CA TRP A 25 5.55 1.54 11.66
C TRP A 25 5.30 0.24 12.42
N ASP A 26 4.25 0.22 13.24
CA ASP A 26 3.84 -0.98 13.97
C ASP A 26 2.93 -1.83 13.08
N VAL A 27 3.54 -2.74 12.32
CA VAL A 27 2.83 -3.65 11.42
C VAL A 27 1.83 -4.56 12.12
N SER A 28 1.91 -4.71 13.45
CA SER A 28 0.90 -5.46 14.22
C SER A 28 -0.46 -4.78 14.27
N ARG A 29 -0.52 -3.48 13.90
CA ARG A 29 -1.73 -2.66 13.94
C ARG A 29 -2.36 -2.41 12.59
N LEU A 30 -1.72 -2.88 11.52
CA LEU A 30 -2.26 -2.85 10.18
C LEU A 30 -3.57 -3.65 10.14
N GLY A 31 -4.63 -3.03 9.63
CA GLY A 31 -5.89 -3.69 9.31
C GLY A 31 -5.97 -4.03 7.82
N GLU A 32 -5.65 -3.05 6.97
CA GLU A 32 -5.66 -3.19 5.51
C GLU A 32 -4.47 -2.49 4.86
N LEU A 33 -4.02 -2.98 3.71
CA LEU A 33 -2.98 -2.36 2.89
C LEU A 33 -3.35 -2.48 1.41
N PHE A 34 -3.29 -1.35 0.73
CA PHE A 34 -3.47 -1.23 -0.71
C PHE A 34 -2.14 -0.86 -1.34
N LEU A 35 -1.76 -1.54 -2.43
CA LEU A 35 -0.47 -1.36 -3.10
C LEU A 35 -0.65 -1.23 -4.61
N THR A 36 0.10 -0.33 -5.23
CA THR A 36 0.25 -0.25 -6.70
C THR A 36 1.50 -0.97 -7.20
N ARG A 37 2.36 -1.42 -6.27
CA ARG A 37 3.57 -2.20 -6.54
C ARG A 37 3.93 -3.02 -5.31
N ALA A 38 4.48 -4.20 -5.55
CA ALA A 38 4.83 -5.11 -4.47
C ALA A 38 6.02 -5.97 -4.90
N GLN A 39 7.23 -5.63 -4.49
CA GLN A 39 8.42 -6.43 -4.83
C GLN A 39 9.03 -7.03 -3.56
N PRO A 40 9.40 -8.32 -3.53
CA PRO A 40 9.92 -8.96 -2.32
C PRO A 40 11.29 -8.41 -1.88
N TRP A 41 12.01 -7.74 -2.79
CA TRP A 41 13.28 -7.07 -2.50
C TRP A 41 13.11 -5.58 -2.11
N SER A 42 11.88 -5.08 -2.00
CA SER A 42 11.60 -3.72 -1.51
C SER A 42 11.88 -3.62 -0.01
N ILE A 43 11.91 -2.39 0.50
CA ILE A 43 11.86 -2.09 1.94
C ILE A 43 10.56 -1.31 2.22
N GLY A 44 9.90 -1.62 3.33
CA GLY A 44 8.67 -0.95 3.78
C GLY A 44 7.42 -1.79 3.55
N LEU A 45 6.25 -1.15 3.49
CA LEU A 45 4.95 -1.83 3.41
C LEU A 45 4.77 -2.62 2.10
N SER A 46 5.28 -2.11 0.98
CA SER A 46 5.25 -2.81 -0.31
C SER A 46 6.02 -4.13 -0.31
N ALA A 47 7.02 -4.30 0.59
CA ALA A 47 7.73 -5.55 0.76
C ALA A 47 6.82 -6.65 1.31
N ILE A 48 5.85 -6.29 2.18
CA ILE A 48 4.88 -7.24 2.74
C ILE A 48 4.05 -7.87 1.61
N GLY A 49 3.51 -7.05 0.71
CA GLY A 49 2.83 -7.52 -0.50
C GLY A 49 3.72 -8.35 -1.39
N GLY A 50 4.98 -7.95 -1.58
CA GLY A 50 5.93 -8.66 -2.43
C GLY A 50 6.24 -10.08 -1.94
N MET A 51 6.17 -10.34 -0.64
CA MET A 51 6.36 -11.68 -0.07
C MET A 51 5.16 -12.61 -0.32
N VAL A 52 3.98 -12.07 -0.61
CA VAL A 52 2.75 -12.84 -0.83
C VAL A 52 2.34 -12.96 -2.27
N HIS A 53 2.46 -11.87 -3.02
CA HIS A 53 1.99 -11.71 -4.39
C HIS A 53 2.78 -10.56 -5.04
N PRO A 54 3.93 -10.87 -5.70
CA PRO A 54 4.72 -9.85 -6.37
C PRO A 54 3.93 -9.14 -7.48
N LEU A 55 4.04 -7.81 -7.54
CA LEU A 55 3.33 -6.95 -8.48
C LEU A 55 4.28 -5.89 -9.07
N ASP A 56 4.36 -5.83 -10.41
CA ASP A 56 5.14 -4.82 -11.15
C ASP A 56 4.37 -3.49 -11.18
N ALA A 57 5.06 -2.40 -10.88
CA ALA A 57 4.52 -1.04 -10.93
C ALA A 57 4.04 -0.62 -12.35
N ARG A 58 4.44 -1.35 -13.39
CA ARG A 58 3.99 -1.15 -14.77
C ARG A 58 2.77 -2.01 -15.14
N GLY A 59 2.33 -2.89 -14.25
CA GLY A 59 1.17 -3.74 -14.45
C GLY A 59 -0.15 -2.97 -14.31
N PRO A 60 -1.26 -3.51 -14.85
CA PRO A 60 -2.57 -2.88 -14.82
C PRO A 60 -3.37 -3.18 -13.53
N SER A 61 -2.71 -3.70 -12.49
CA SER A 61 -3.37 -4.23 -11.30
C SER A 61 -2.71 -3.67 -10.06
N GLY A 62 -3.44 -3.66 -8.95
CA GLY A 62 -2.97 -3.36 -7.61
C GLY A 62 -3.23 -4.55 -6.68
N LEU A 63 -2.88 -4.40 -5.42
CA LEU A 63 -3.02 -5.45 -4.41
C LEU A 63 -3.72 -4.89 -3.17
N HIS A 64 -4.72 -5.61 -2.69
CA HIS A 64 -5.38 -5.39 -1.41
C HIS A 64 -5.06 -6.55 -0.47
N LEU A 65 -4.58 -6.20 0.72
CA LEU A 65 -4.30 -7.13 1.80
C LEU A 65 -5.18 -6.79 3.00
N ILE A 66 -5.75 -7.82 3.62
CA ILE A 66 -6.37 -7.71 4.95
C ILE A 66 -5.52 -8.50 5.93
N PHE A 67 -5.18 -7.86 7.05
CA PHE A 67 -4.33 -8.44 8.08
C PHE A 67 -5.13 -9.08 9.22
N GLY A 68 -4.46 -9.94 9.98
CA GLY A 68 -4.98 -10.51 11.22
C GLY A 68 -4.86 -12.03 11.30
N GLY A 69 -5.27 -12.58 12.45
CA GLY A 69 -5.10 -14.00 12.76
C GLY A 69 -5.82 -14.95 11.81
N ALA A 70 -5.26 -16.16 11.69
CA ALA A 70 -5.66 -17.27 10.80
C ALA A 70 -5.23 -17.18 9.32
N GLY A 71 -4.35 -16.24 8.99
CA GLY A 71 -3.80 -16.04 7.65
C GLY A 71 -2.47 -16.73 7.35
N ARG A 72 -1.85 -16.37 6.22
CA ARG A 72 -0.47 -16.73 5.87
C ARG A 72 0.49 -15.76 6.57
N ALA A 73 1.39 -16.29 7.39
CA ALA A 73 2.50 -15.53 7.96
C ALA A 73 3.60 -15.31 6.92
N VAL A 74 4.07 -14.07 6.75
CA VAL A 74 5.24 -13.74 5.94
C VAL A 74 6.25 -12.93 6.74
N LYS A 75 7.53 -13.05 6.38
CA LYS A 75 8.61 -12.22 6.93
C LYS A 75 9.06 -11.22 5.88
N ALA A 76 8.90 -9.93 6.14
CA ALA A 76 9.20 -8.85 5.21
C ALA A 76 10.19 -7.84 5.81
N ALA A 77 10.99 -7.21 4.95
CA ALA A 77 11.88 -6.11 5.33
C ALA A 77 11.06 -4.80 5.43
N ILE A 78 10.60 -4.48 6.64
CA ILE A 78 9.77 -3.29 6.89
C ILE A 78 10.60 -2.02 7.10
N GLY A 79 11.93 -2.17 7.25
CA GLY A 79 12.88 -1.08 7.33
C GLY A 79 14.32 -1.58 7.14
N PRO A 80 15.31 -0.69 6.99
CA PRO A 80 16.73 -1.09 6.89
C PRO A 80 17.17 -1.87 8.15
N GLY A 81 17.56 -3.13 7.96
CA GLY A 81 17.92 -4.02 9.07
C GLY A 81 16.74 -4.47 9.95
N LEU A 82 15.50 -4.09 9.62
CA LEU A 82 14.30 -4.38 10.38
C LEU A 82 13.37 -5.32 9.60
N PHE A 83 13.18 -6.53 10.14
CA PHE A 83 12.26 -7.52 9.60
C PHE A 83 11.13 -7.77 10.57
N ALA A 84 9.91 -7.89 10.05
CA ALA A 84 8.75 -8.25 10.85
C ALA A 84 8.01 -9.45 10.24
N SER A 85 7.44 -10.27 11.13
CA SER A 85 6.47 -11.29 10.75
C SER A 85 5.08 -10.66 10.74
N VAL A 86 4.34 -10.88 9.66
CA VAL A 86 3.02 -10.28 9.44
C VAL A 86 2.04 -11.38 9.00
N ASP A 87 0.89 -11.45 9.66
CA ASP A 87 -0.16 -12.41 9.34
C ASP A 87 -1.18 -11.78 8.37
N ILE A 88 -1.28 -12.37 7.18
CA ILE A 88 -2.13 -11.88 6.10
C ILE A 88 -3.32 -12.81 5.93
N ARG A 89 -4.51 -12.31 6.27
CA ARG A 89 -5.77 -13.04 6.20
C ARG A 89 -6.27 -13.20 4.78
N SER A 90 -6.20 -12.15 3.96
CA SER A 90 -6.60 -12.20 2.56
C SER A 90 -5.64 -11.44 1.66
N VAL A 91 -5.57 -11.89 0.41
CA VAL A 91 -4.81 -11.29 -0.68
C VAL A 91 -5.74 -11.21 -1.87
N GLN A 92 -5.96 -10.03 -2.41
CA GLN A 92 -6.83 -9.80 -3.55
C GLN A 92 -6.19 -8.82 -4.53
N GLU A 93 -6.13 -9.20 -5.81
CA GLU A 93 -5.78 -8.24 -6.87
C GLU A 93 -6.92 -7.26 -7.11
N ILE A 94 -6.58 -6.00 -7.38
CA ILE A 94 -7.51 -4.93 -7.72
C ILE A 94 -7.24 -4.49 -9.14
N ASP A 95 -8.28 -4.46 -9.97
CA ASP A 95 -8.18 -3.94 -11.34
C ASP A 95 -8.39 -2.42 -11.39
N VAL A 96 -7.86 -1.77 -12.42
CA VAL A 96 -8.10 -0.35 -12.67
C VAL A 96 -9.60 -0.06 -12.76
N GLY A 97 -10.05 0.98 -12.04
CA GLY A 97 -11.46 1.38 -11.95
C GLY A 97 -12.29 0.56 -10.95
N MET A 98 -11.72 -0.48 -10.34
CA MET A 98 -12.38 -1.20 -9.25
C MET A 98 -12.42 -0.33 -8.00
N ARG A 99 -13.61 -0.20 -7.40
CA ARG A 99 -13.82 0.53 -6.14
C ARG A 99 -13.99 -0.46 -5.00
N VAL A 100 -13.10 -0.40 -4.01
CA VAL A 100 -13.14 -1.20 -2.79
C VAL A 100 -13.69 -0.34 -1.65
N PRO A 101 -14.90 -0.61 -1.14
CA PRO A 101 -15.45 0.16 -0.02
C PRO A 101 -14.66 -0.10 1.26
N LEU A 102 -14.50 0.94 2.07
CA LEU A 102 -13.86 0.83 3.38
C LEU A 102 -14.92 0.75 4.48
N HIS A 103 -14.70 -0.13 5.46
CA HIS A 103 -15.60 -0.34 6.58
C HIS A 103 -14.86 -0.17 7.91
N PHE A 104 -15.31 0.78 8.73
CA PHE A 104 -14.66 1.13 9.98
C PHE A 104 -15.57 0.81 11.17
N GLU A 105 -15.15 -0.09 12.05
CA GLU A 105 -15.86 -0.34 13.34
C GLU A 105 -15.52 0.72 14.39
N ARG A 106 -14.34 1.33 14.28
CA ARG A 106 -13.82 2.38 15.14
C ARG A 106 -13.04 3.39 14.31
N GLN A 107 -12.62 4.47 14.94
CA GLN A 107 -11.74 5.43 14.28
C GLN A 107 -10.42 4.74 13.87
N ALA A 108 -9.93 5.08 12.69
CA ALA A 108 -8.77 4.50 12.04
C ALA A 108 -7.92 5.60 11.40
N THR A 109 -6.61 5.36 11.30
CA THR A 109 -5.69 6.21 10.55
C THR A 109 -5.44 5.59 9.17
N LEU A 110 -5.60 6.38 8.13
CA LEU A 110 -5.24 6.08 6.76
C LEU A 110 -3.94 6.85 6.48
N ALA A 111 -2.84 6.17 6.14
CA ALA A 111 -1.63 6.85 5.68
C ALA A 111 -1.33 6.54 4.21
N PHE A 112 -0.87 7.59 3.53
CA PHE A 112 -0.64 7.65 2.10
C PHE A 112 0.87 7.83 1.87
N ASP A 113 1.50 6.83 1.25
CA ASP A 113 2.93 6.79 0.93
C ASP A 113 3.87 6.98 2.13
N GLY A 114 3.36 6.83 3.36
CA GLY A 114 4.10 7.09 4.60
C GLY A 114 4.39 8.57 4.91
N GLU A 115 3.92 9.50 4.08
CA GLU A 115 4.19 10.95 4.24
C GLU A 115 2.99 11.71 4.80
N ARG A 116 1.78 11.30 4.42
CA ARG A 116 0.52 11.99 4.75
C ARG A 116 -0.41 11.03 5.45
N ASP A 117 -1.26 11.56 6.32
CA ASP A 117 -2.27 10.79 7.02
C ASP A 117 -3.60 11.54 7.14
N MET A 118 -4.68 10.76 7.28
CA MET A 118 -5.99 11.24 7.70
C MET A 118 -6.64 10.25 8.65
N THR A 119 -7.65 10.71 9.38
CA THR A 119 -8.49 9.84 10.20
C THR A 119 -9.84 9.63 9.55
N ALA A 120 -10.36 8.40 9.64
CA ALA A 120 -11.71 8.05 9.23
C ALA A 120 -12.39 7.23 10.34
N GLY A 121 -13.71 7.13 10.33
CA GLY A 121 -14.46 6.36 11.31
C GLY A 121 -15.80 5.85 10.79
N PRO A 122 -16.64 5.29 11.67
CA PRO A 122 -17.84 4.53 11.28
C PRO A 122 -18.92 5.32 10.52
N LYS A 123 -18.83 6.66 10.49
CA LYS A 123 -19.78 7.53 9.79
C LYS A 123 -19.29 7.95 8.40
N ASP A 124 -18.05 7.64 8.05
CA ASP A 124 -17.46 8.06 6.78
C ASP A 124 -17.74 7.01 5.70
N GLU A 125 -18.21 7.46 4.53
CA GLU A 125 -18.42 6.63 3.36
C GLU A 125 -17.24 6.78 2.40
N LEU A 126 -16.22 5.95 2.59
CA LEU A 126 -14.99 5.98 1.79
C LEU A 126 -14.83 4.72 0.93
N ALA A 127 -14.14 4.87 -0.19
CA ALA A 127 -13.71 3.76 -1.02
C ALA A 127 -12.34 4.06 -1.62
N VAL A 128 -11.56 3.00 -1.83
CA VAL A 128 -10.28 3.05 -2.56
C VAL A 128 -10.55 2.67 -4.01
N GLU A 129 -9.95 3.40 -4.94
CA GLU A 129 -10.05 3.11 -6.37
C GLU A 129 -8.64 3.08 -6.96
N LEU A 130 -8.32 2.04 -7.74
CA LEU A 130 -7.07 2.00 -8.49
C LEU A 130 -7.21 2.83 -9.77
N ALA A 131 -6.39 3.87 -9.88
CA ALA A 131 -6.36 4.75 -11.04
C ALA A 131 -5.13 4.47 -11.93
N ALA A 132 -5.28 4.65 -13.24
CA ALA A 132 -4.22 4.44 -14.23
C ALA A 132 -3.58 5.74 -14.75
N ASP A 133 -4.05 6.90 -14.29
CA ASP A 133 -3.60 8.23 -14.68
C ASP A 133 -2.54 8.80 -13.71
N GLY A 134 -1.68 7.91 -13.19
CA GLY A 134 -0.55 8.27 -12.34
C GLY A 134 0.50 9.14 -13.05
N PRO A 135 1.47 9.69 -12.30
CA PRO A 135 2.53 10.53 -12.88
C PRO A 135 3.40 9.74 -13.87
N TRP A 136 3.94 10.44 -14.86
CA TRP A 136 4.92 9.87 -15.78
C TRP A 136 6.21 9.50 -15.02
N VAL A 137 6.66 8.25 -15.21
CA VAL A 137 7.90 7.74 -14.61
C VAL A 137 8.96 7.58 -15.70
N ILE A 138 10.17 8.07 -15.44
CA ILE A 138 11.30 7.95 -16.37
C ILE A 138 11.88 6.53 -16.28
N ASP A 139 12.02 5.86 -17.42
CA ASP A 139 12.82 4.64 -17.55
C ASP A 139 14.30 5.02 -17.58
N VAL A 140 14.93 5.06 -16.41
CA VAL A 140 16.32 5.51 -16.26
C VAL A 140 17.31 4.71 -17.12
N PRO A 141 17.31 3.35 -17.10
CA PRO A 141 18.20 2.57 -17.97
C PRO A 141 18.02 2.90 -19.45
N GLN A 142 16.78 3.00 -19.93
CA GLN A 142 16.50 3.32 -21.33
C GLN A 142 16.94 4.73 -21.68
N THR A 143 16.65 5.72 -20.82
CA THR A 143 17.05 7.12 -21.00
C THR A 143 18.56 7.25 -21.11
N ILE A 144 19.31 6.65 -20.20
CA ILE A 144 20.78 6.72 -20.21
C ILE A 144 21.35 6.02 -21.45
N THR A 145 20.85 4.83 -21.79
CA THR A 145 21.32 4.07 -22.96
C THR A 145 21.15 4.86 -24.25
N ARG A 146 20.01 5.55 -24.42
CA ARG A 146 19.76 6.42 -25.58
C ARG A 146 20.68 7.65 -25.59
N GLY A 147 20.96 8.22 -24.42
CA GLY A 147 21.81 9.41 -24.28
C GLY A 147 23.29 9.20 -24.63
N VAL A 148 23.78 7.96 -24.66
CA VAL A 148 25.16 7.62 -25.08
C VAL A 148 25.27 7.43 -26.59
N GLN A 149 24.14 7.32 -27.30
CA GLN A 149 24.08 7.10 -28.76
C GLN A 149 23.95 8.40 -29.57
N VAL A 150 23.90 9.55 -28.90
CA VAL A 150 23.82 10.90 -29.48
C VAL A 150 25.19 11.57 -29.44
#